data_AF-A0AA42J956-F1
#
_entry.id   AF-A0AA42J956-F1
#
_cell.length_a   1.000
_cell.length_b   1.000
_cell.length_c   1.000
_cell.angle_alpha   90.00
_cell.angle_beta   90.00
_cell.angle_gamma   90.00
#
_symmetry.space_group_name_H-M   'P 1'
#
loop_
_entity.id
_entity.type
_entity.pdbx_description
1 polymer ?
#
loop_
_entity_poly.entity_id
_entity_poly.type
_entity_poly.pdbx_seq_one_letter_code
_entity_poly.pdbx_strand_id
1 'polypeptide(L)'
;MSRPKKAPASSAGGEVEEAGARDVAPVAAHPSRPDVVELRSTDLPYAELDHDAAVFRGFAIDYVVRIDGLVFVSGWVAGYEGAEVVRPGERGGGRASAGAVTFFRRPDLEMAYPASADKVRGMLAAIDLGKRTSFWLCGTRFELGAPQADDPGLERLAAEHKARLGFVLAAAGDRSGLCARVAAQVIPISSPRARGFVEQAKGVSAHGGLVVGWVVTCPGVRLALADSAGGFVWADKAIRWHRPDIVDAFGHEFGNDTFNAGFMHAWRRPILLGQEIRLIAVDGDEACTVAAARWDAAPQEPVSFARWAFAFPTPADRFFERLEQHDGPIIEALVQAKLAGRPRDRVELSEFGRLPADPRCSVVVPLFGRFDFMLNQLLAFSEDEEIRDGAELIYVVDDPRILSDVRRAAPRLFEANRVPFRLVSAGDNRGFSGANNVGIAVARAPNLLLLNSDVIPIEPGWLGKMLAVLESRADVGAVGARLFYPNGSVQHDGIAFAWEPDLNAHVNKHPGMGLEAPPPSPKATPRTALTGACLLMRRADYLRIGGLDEGFLVGDFEDSDLCLKVREAGFSLVCVEDVNLVHLERQSFSAIGQDSFRNFVVRYNAWRHERRWKTAITAILAAEGAS
;
A
#
# COMPACT_ATOMS: atom_id res chain seq x y z
N MET A 1 -39.32 66.97 -39.33
CA MET A 1 -40.72 67.30 -39.68
C MET A 1 -41.64 66.74 -38.59
N SER A 2 -42.62 67.56 -38.19
CA SER A 2 -43.88 67.21 -37.51
C SER A 2 -43.88 66.48 -36.15
N ARG A 3 -44.05 67.27 -35.08
CA ARG A 3 -45.07 67.04 -34.02
C ARG A 3 -46.48 67.21 -34.63
N PRO A 4 -47.61 67.04 -33.90
CA PRO A 4 -48.02 66.15 -32.79
C PRO A 4 -49.46 65.57 -33.04
N LYS A 5 -50.12 64.91 -32.06
CA LYS A 5 -51.52 65.24 -31.67
C LYS A 5 -52.06 64.47 -30.45
N LYS A 6 -52.86 65.20 -29.66
CA LYS A 6 -53.60 64.86 -28.43
C LYS A 6 -55.07 64.54 -28.74
N ALA A 7 -55.63 63.59 -27.94
CA ALA A 7 -56.98 63.53 -27.30
C ALA A 7 -58.27 63.54 -28.18
N PRO A 8 -59.51 63.30 -27.66
CA PRO A 8 -60.01 62.75 -26.36
C PRO A 8 -61.20 61.71 -26.44
N ALA A 9 -61.53 61.13 -25.27
CA ALA A 9 -62.85 60.76 -24.68
C ALA A 9 -64.04 60.17 -25.48
N SER A 10 -64.66 59.11 -24.94
CA SER A 10 -66.10 59.08 -24.58
C SER A 10 -66.48 57.87 -23.71
N SER A 11 -67.64 57.97 -23.07
CA SER A 11 -68.11 57.42 -21.79
C SER A 11 -69.09 56.23 -21.85
N ALA A 12 -69.38 55.70 -20.64
CA ALA A 12 -70.58 54.96 -20.17
C ALA A 12 -70.62 53.47 -20.53
N GLY A 13 -71.02 52.53 -19.67
CA GLY A 13 -71.55 52.52 -18.31
C GLY A 13 -71.91 51.06 -17.95
N GLY A 14 -72.11 50.73 -16.66
CA GLY A 14 -72.59 49.40 -16.24
C GLY A 14 -72.11 48.97 -14.85
N GLU A 15 -73.06 48.82 -13.93
CA GLU A 15 -72.96 48.54 -12.49
C GLU A 15 -72.74 47.05 -12.14
N VAL A 16 -72.05 46.82 -11.00
CA VAL A 16 -72.28 45.87 -9.87
C VAL A 16 -72.48 44.37 -10.23
N GLU A 17 -71.73 43.36 -9.74
CA GLU A 17 -71.53 42.96 -8.33
C GLU A 17 -70.45 41.83 -8.18
N GLU A 18 -69.78 41.83 -7.02
CA GLU A 18 -69.11 40.75 -6.26
C GLU A 18 -68.22 39.65 -6.89
N ALA A 19 -66.92 39.70 -6.56
CA ALA A 19 -66.20 38.75 -5.69
C ALA A 19 -64.67 38.82 -5.92
N GLY A 20 -63.88 39.18 -4.90
CA GLY A 20 -62.41 39.07 -4.98
C GLY A 20 -61.64 39.96 -4.00
N ALA A 21 -61.22 39.39 -2.87
CA ALA A 21 -60.09 39.88 -2.08
C ALA A 21 -58.87 39.02 -2.49
N ARG A 22 -58.12 39.45 -3.51
CA ARG A 22 -56.97 40.39 -3.51
C ARG A 22 -55.63 39.66 -3.43
N ASP A 23 -55.04 39.58 -4.61
CA ASP A 23 -53.65 39.26 -4.94
C ASP A 23 -52.63 39.94 -4.01
N VAL A 24 -51.65 39.15 -3.56
CA VAL A 24 -50.31 39.64 -3.21
C VAL A 24 -49.47 39.56 -4.47
N ALA A 25 -48.93 40.70 -4.89
CA ALA A 25 -48.14 40.81 -6.12
C ALA A 25 -46.91 39.88 -6.12
N PRO A 26 -46.53 39.28 -7.27
CA PRO A 26 -45.33 38.47 -7.38
C PRO A 26 -44.09 39.39 -7.29
N VAL A 27 -43.16 39.02 -6.40
CA VAL A 27 -41.82 39.61 -6.37
C VAL A 27 -41.11 39.30 -7.69
N ALA A 28 -40.45 40.31 -8.24
CA ALA A 28 -39.88 40.34 -9.58
C ALA A 28 -39.09 39.09 -9.98
N ALA A 29 -39.31 38.65 -11.22
CA ALA A 29 -38.59 37.57 -11.86
C ALA A 29 -37.06 37.77 -11.79
N HIS A 30 -36.36 36.82 -11.17
CA HIS A 30 -34.92 36.67 -11.34
C HIS A 30 -34.61 36.30 -12.81
N PRO A 31 -33.46 36.76 -13.35
CA PRO A 31 -33.13 36.60 -14.76
C PRO A 31 -33.01 35.11 -15.13
N SER A 32 -33.63 34.73 -16.26
CA SER A 32 -33.46 33.46 -17.00
C SER A 32 -33.09 32.24 -16.17
N ARG A 33 -34.06 31.37 -15.83
CA ARG A 33 -33.82 30.03 -15.25
C ARG A 33 -32.87 29.23 -16.18
N PRO A 34 -31.62 28.94 -15.80
CA PRO A 34 -30.71 28.18 -16.65
C PRO A 34 -30.56 26.74 -16.18
N ASP A 35 -30.53 25.84 -17.17
CA ASP A 35 -30.08 24.45 -17.23
C ASP A 35 -29.81 23.72 -15.91
N VAL A 36 -30.81 22.91 -15.55
CA VAL A 36 -30.85 21.93 -14.44
C VAL A 36 -31.47 20.67 -15.05
N VAL A 37 -30.99 19.48 -14.66
CA VAL A 37 -31.67 18.20 -14.92
C VAL A 37 -33.18 18.41 -14.79
N GLU A 38 -33.96 18.25 -15.88
CA GLU A 38 -35.35 18.72 -15.96
C GLU A 38 -36.15 18.30 -14.70
N LEU A 39 -36.31 19.25 -13.76
CA LEU A 39 -37.08 19.05 -12.54
C LEU A 39 -38.54 19.29 -12.90
N ARG A 40 -39.30 18.20 -13.06
CA ARG A 40 -40.75 18.29 -13.25
C ARG A 40 -41.43 18.34 -11.89
N SER A 41 -41.56 19.54 -11.34
CA SER A 41 -42.59 19.88 -10.35
C SER A 41 -43.36 21.05 -10.93
N THR A 42 -44.64 20.92 -11.27
CA THR A 42 -45.43 22.10 -11.61
C THR A 42 -45.45 23.03 -10.39
N ASP A 43 -44.70 24.13 -10.54
CA ASP A 43 -44.66 25.40 -9.79
C ASP A 43 -43.67 25.55 -8.60
N LEU A 44 -42.55 26.24 -8.88
CA LEU A 44 -41.64 26.89 -7.91
C LEU A 44 -42.30 28.16 -7.33
N PRO A 45 -42.00 28.65 -6.10
CA PRO A 45 -41.69 28.00 -4.81
C PRO A 45 -42.96 27.83 -3.92
N TYR A 46 -42.93 26.89 -2.97
CA TYR A 46 -43.98 26.79 -1.94
C TYR A 46 -43.66 27.75 -0.81
N ALA A 47 -44.54 28.73 -0.57
CA ALA A 47 -44.46 29.64 0.57
C ALA A 47 -45.87 29.86 1.12
N GLU A 48 -46.13 29.36 2.33
CA GLU A 48 -47.35 29.65 3.09
C GLU A 48 -47.01 30.65 4.20
N LEU A 49 -47.76 31.75 4.23
CA LEU A 49 -47.80 32.70 5.34
C LEU A 49 -48.96 32.28 6.25
N ASP A 50 -48.63 31.71 7.41
CA ASP A 50 -49.63 31.55 8.47
C ASP A 50 -49.84 32.90 9.16
N HIS A 51 -50.97 33.55 8.82
CA HIS A 51 -51.34 34.87 9.33
C HIS A 51 -51.71 34.87 10.83
N ASP A 52 -52.05 33.72 11.41
CA ASP A 52 -52.47 33.62 12.81
C ASP A 52 -51.31 33.27 13.76
N ALA A 53 -50.20 32.72 13.24
CA ALA A 53 -49.06 32.24 14.04
C ALA A 53 -47.73 33.03 13.85
N ALA A 54 -47.64 33.96 12.89
CA ALA A 54 -46.38 34.60 12.48
C ALA A 54 -45.28 33.58 12.11
N VAL A 55 -45.66 32.53 11.38
CA VAL A 55 -44.75 31.46 10.93
C VAL A 55 -44.75 31.41 9.40
N PHE A 56 -43.62 31.80 8.80
CA PHE A 56 -43.34 31.60 7.39
C PHE A 56 -42.83 30.16 7.16
N ARG A 57 -43.53 29.36 6.36
CA ARG A 57 -43.12 28.00 5.96
C ARG A 57 -42.98 27.89 4.45
N GLY A 58 -41.84 27.39 4.00
CA GLY A 58 -41.61 27.28 2.55
C GLY A 58 -40.20 26.80 2.20
N PHE A 59 -39.97 26.54 0.91
CA PHE A 59 -38.64 26.28 0.39
C PHE A 59 -38.56 26.67 -1.09
N ALA A 60 -37.35 26.97 -1.56
CA ALA A 60 -37.06 27.05 -2.98
C ALA A 60 -35.78 26.31 -3.30
N ILE A 61 -35.72 25.77 -4.51
CA ILE A 61 -34.52 25.17 -5.09
C ILE A 61 -33.93 26.20 -6.04
N ASP A 62 -32.70 26.61 -5.77
CA ASP A 62 -31.95 27.50 -6.66
C ASP A 62 -31.44 26.70 -7.86
N TYR A 63 -30.89 25.51 -7.61
CA TYR A 63 -30.45 24.57 -8.65
C TYR A 63 -30.17 23.16 -8.09
N VAL A 64 -30.04 22.20 -9.00
CA VAL A 64 -29.68 20.81 -8.69
C VAL A 64 -28.56 20.37 -9.61
N VAL A 65 -27.50 19.80 -9.04
CA VAL A 65 -26.35 19.26 -9.77
C VAL A 65 -26.25 17.77 -9.52
N ARG A 66 -26.12 16.97 -10.59
CA ARG A 66 -25.89 15.53 -10.49
C ARG A 66 -24.46 15.19 -10.88
N ILE A 67 -23.70 14.59 -9.96
CA ILE A 67 -22.31 14.19 -10.19
C ILE A 67 -22.10 12.78 -9.65
N ASP A 68 -21.67 11.83 -10.48
CA ASP A 68 -21.33 10.46 -10.09
C ASP A 68 -22.42 9.78 -9.22
N GLY A 69 -23.69 9.94 -9.62
CA GLY A 69 -24.84 9.40 -8.90
C GLY A 69 -25.19 10.12 -7.59
N LEU A 70 -24.45 11.16 -7.21
CA LEU A 70 -24.77 12.05 -6.09
C LEU A 70 -25.54 13.25 -6.63
N VAL A 71 -26.56 13.68 -5.90
CA VAL A 71 -27.34 14.86 -6.27
C VAL A 71 -27.14 15.93 -5.21
N PHE A 72 -26.63 17.08 -5.62
CA PHE A 72 -26.53 18.27 -4.81
C PHE A 72 -27.73 19.15 -5.09
N VAL A 73 -28.47 19.49 -4.05
CA VAL A 73 -29.60 20.43 -4.11
C VAL A 73 -29.21 21.66 -3.32
N SER A 74 -29.13 22.80 -4.00
CA SER A 74 -28.91 24.10 -3.38
C SER A 74 -30.20 24.90 -3.42
N GLY A 75 -30.52 25.57 -2.32
CA GLY A 75 -31.74 26.34 -2.19
C GLY A 75 -31.86 27.03 -0.85
N TRP A 76 -33.09 27.26 -0.42
CA TRP A 76 -33.41 27.76 0.92
C TRP A 76 -34.68 27.12 1.47
N VAL A 77 -34.81 27.10 2.79
CA VAL A 77 -35.97 26.60 3.53
C VAL A 77 -36.37 27.58 4.64
N ALA A 78 -37.65 27.58 5.00
CA ALA A 78 -38.23 28.38 6.05
C ALA A 78 -39.20 27.59 6.93
N GLY A 79 -39.17 27.86 8.25
CA GLY A 79 -40.16 27.34 9.20
C GLY A 79 -40.07 25.84 9.49
N TYR A 80 -38.87 25.27 9.39
CA TYR A 80 -38.58 23.84 9.45
C TYR A 80 -37.75 23.44 10.70
N GLU A 81 -38.06 22.31 11.34
CA GLU A 81 -37.46 21.83 12.61
C GLU A 81 -36.40 20.72 12.43
N GLY A 82 -35.50 20.83 11.45
CA GLY A 82 -34.31 19.97 11.33
C GLY A 82 -34.49 18.53 10.78
N ALA A 83 -33.34 17.87 10.54
CA ALA A 83 -33.02 16.48 10.12
C ALA A 83 -33.87 15.67 9.11
N GLU A 84 -35.16 15.91 8.87
CA GLU A 84 -36.00 15.09 7.95
C GLU A 84 -36.14 15.68 6.53
N VAL A 85 -35.27 16.64 6.19
CA VAL A 85 -35.42 17.52 5.02
C VAL A 85 -35.43 16.72 3.73
N VAL A 86 -34.59 15.68 3.66
CA VAL A 86 -34.33 14.93 2.44
C VAL A 86 -34.33 13.43 2.66
N ARG A 87 -35.07 12.69 1.82
CA ARG A 87 -35.12 11.22 1.85
C ARG A 87 -35.14 10.62 0.43
N PRO A 88 -34.37 9.55 0.16
CA PRO A 88 -34.54 8.76 -1.07
C PRO A 88 -35.93 8.07 -1.10
N GLY A 89 -36.68 8.08 -2.22
CA GLY A 89 -38.00 7.40 -2.32
C GLY A 89 -37.87 5.86 -2.24
N GLU A 90 -38.75 5.04 -1.64
CA GLU A 90 -40.23 4.93 -1.63
C GLU A 90 -40.88 4.92 -0.21
N ARG A 91 -42.21 5.11 -0.13
CA ARG A 91 -43.02 4.92 1.10
C ARG A 91 -43.13 3.43 1.43
N GLY A 92 -42.40 2.96 2.44
CA GLY A 92 -42.63 1.65 3.03
C GLY A 92 -41.41 1.04 3.71
N GLY A 93 -41.42 1.04 5.05
CA GLY A 93 -40.73 0.06 5.90
C GLY A 93 -39.29 -0.33 5.56
N GLY A 94 -38.34 0.58 5.79
CA GLY A 94 -36.91 0.27 5.85
C GLY A 94 -36.09 1.54 6.05
N ARG A 95 -35.15 1.57 6.99
CA ARG A 95 -34.24 2.72 7.21
C ARG A 95 -33.44 2.97 5.92
N ALA A 96 -33.92 3.88 5.07
CA ALA A 96 -33.17 4.41 3.94
C ALA A 96 -32.09 5.37 4.47
N SER A 97 -30.87 5.33 3.92
CA SER A 97 -29.81 6.26 4.28
C SER A 97 -30.24 7.70 3.96
N ALA A 98 -30.37 8.55 4.98
CA ALA A 98 -30.67 9.96 4.80
C ALA A 98 -29.56 10.64 4.00
N GLY A 99 -29.91 11.55 3.09
CA GLY A 99 -28.93 12.45 2.47
C GLY A 99 -28.30 13.34 3.55
N ALA A 100 -27.06 13.79 3.35
CA ALA A 100 -26.46 14.80 4.20
C ALA A 100 -27.07 16.16 3.85
N VAL A 101 -27.29 17.02 4.85
CA VAL A 101 -27.81 18.38 4.64
C VAL A 101 -27.04 19.33 5.54
N THR A 102 -26.62 20.46 4.99
CA THR A 102 -26.15 21.59 5.77
C THR A 102 -27.01 22.83 5.52
N PHE A 103 -27.11 23.67 6.55
CA PHE A 103 -27.83 24.92 6.55
C PHE A 103 -26.89 26.10 6.76
N PHE A 104 -27.19 27.21 6.11
CA PHE A 104 -26.37 28.39 6.18
C PHE A 104 -27.16 29.69 6.13
N ARG A 105 -26.52 30.78 6.53
CA ARG A 105 -27.12 32.12 6.45
C ARG A 105 -27.25 32.57 5.00
N ARG A 106 -28.40 33.16 4.68
CA ARG A 106 -28.71 33.79 3.39
C ARG A 106 -29.09 35.25 3.67
N PRO A 107 -28.10 36.17 3.75
CA PRO A 107 -28.36 37.56 4.14
C PRO A 107 -29.35 38.28 3.22
N ASP A 108 -29.37 37.90 1.94
CA ASP A 108 -30.35 38.34 0.95
C ASP A 108 -31.79 38.00 1.37
N LEU A 109 -32.02 36.78 1.87
CA LEU A 109 -33.33 36.34 2.35
C LEU A 109 -33.67 36.88 3.74
N GLU A 110 -32.69 36.96 4.63
CA GLU A 110 -32.87 37.56 5.96
C GLU A 110 -33.27 39.04 5.84
N MET A 111 -32.72 39.77 4.85
CA MET A 111 -33.08 41.14 4.55
C MET A 111 -34.45 41.26 3.86
N ALA A 112 -34.81 40.28 3.00
CA ALA A 112 -36.11 40.25 2.35
C ALA A 112 -37.25 39.89 3.34
N TYR A 113 -36.96 39.07 4.36
CA TYR A 113 -37.92 38.59 5.35
C TYR A 113 -37.44 38.84 6.80
N PRO A 114 -37.29 40.09 7.22
CA PRO A 114 -36.68 40.44 8.51
C PRO A 114 -37.46 39.91 9.72
N ALA A 115 -38.79 39.79 9.61
CA ALA A 115 -39.65 39.23 10.65
C ALA A 115 -39.52 37.70 10.83
N SER A 116 -38.78 37.02 9.95
CA SER A 116 -38.55 35.58 9.98
C SER A 116 -37.09 35.22 9.69
N ALA A 117 -36.16 36.16 9.88
CA ALA A 117 -34.73 35.97 9.60
C ALA A 117 -34.11 34.83 10.42
N ASP A 118 -34.62 34.58 11.61
CA ASP A 118 -34.26 33.44 12.46
C ASP A 118 -34.78 32.09 11.93
N LYS A 119 -35.86 32.12 11.13
CA LYS A 119 -36.58 30.94 10.60
C LYS A 119 -36.22 30.58 9.15
N VAL A 120 -35.44 31.39 8.43
CA VAL A 120 -35.02 31.14 7.04
C VAL A 120 -33.53 30.73 7.00
N ARG A 121 -33.22 29.66 6.26
CA ARG A 121 -31.84 29.20 6.05
C ARG A 121 -31.62 28.83 4.58
N GLY A 122 -30.45 29.15 4.05
CA GLY A 122 -29.91 28.47 2.88
C GLY A 122 -29.71 27.00 3.19
N MET A 123 -29.91 26.14 2.20
CA MET A 123 -29.80 24.69 2.31
C MET A 123 -28.91 24.18 1.20
N LEU A 124 -27.94 23.34 1.56
CA LEU A 124 -27.20 22.50 0.62
C LEU A 124 -27.38 21.04 1.07
N ALA A 125 -27.99 20.23 0.21
CA ALA A 125 -28.21 18.81 0.47
C ALA A 125 -27.42 17.96 -0.52
N ALA A 126 -26.84 16.86 -0.04
CA ALA A 126 -26.18 15.83 -0.83
C ALA A 126 -26.94 14.52 -0.68
N ILE A 127 -27.44 14.00 -1.80
CA ILE A 127 -28.37 12.88 -1.82
C ILE A 127 -27.78 11.75 -2.65
N ASP A 128 -27.52 10.62 -2.00
CA ASP A 128 -27.17 9.40 -2.70
C ASP A 128 -28.43 8.76 -3.29
N LEU A 129 -28.60 8.89 -4.61
CA LEU A 129 -29.71 8.26 -5.31
C LEU A 129 -29.34 6.91 -5.90
N GLY A 130 -28.05 6.56 -6.00
CA GLY A 130 -27.61 5.42 -6.79
C GLY A 130 -28.26 5.39 -8.17
N LYS A 131 -29.11 4.38 -8.41
CA LYS A 131 -29.89 4.20 -9.65
C LYS A 131 -31.28 4.87 -9.64
N ARG A 132 -31.73 5.41 -8.52
CA ARG A 132 -33.05 6.05 -8.39
C ARG A 132 -33.07 7.38 -9.14
N THR A 133 -34.25 7.77 -9.59
CA THR A 133 -34.50 9.02 -10.34
C THR A 133 -35.39 9.99 -9.59
N SER A 134 -35.74 9.71 -8.34
CA SER A 134 -36.59 10.60 -7.54
C SER A 134 -36.17 10.65 -6.08
N PHE A 135 -36.41 11.80 -5.44
CA PHE A 135 -36.17 12.03 -4.02
C PHE A 135 -37.27 12.88 -3.42
N TRP A 136 -37.39 12.84 -2.10
CA TRP A 136 -38.28 13.72 -1.35
C TRP A 136 -37.48 14.84 -0.70
N LEU A 137 -38.00 16.06 -0.82
CA LEU A 137 -37.49 17.25 -0.16
C LEU A 137 -38.68 17.99 0.47
N CYS A 138 -38.62 18.26 1.78
CA CYS A 138 -39.67 18.99 2.51
C CYS A 138 -41.10 18.45 2.24
N GLY A 139 -41.27 17.13 2.20
CA GLY A 139 -42.56 16.49 1.94
C GLY A 139 -43.04 16.52 0.48
N THR A 140 -42.26 17.10 -0.44
CA THR A 140 -42.54 17.13 -1.88
C THR A 140 -41.64 16.15 -2.63
N ARG A 141 -42.20 15.39 -3.57
CA ARG A 141 -41.45 14.44 -4.41
C ARG A 141 -40.93 15.13 -5.66
N PHE A 142 -39.63 15.02 -5.91
CA PHE A 142 -38.96 15.51 -7.10
C PHE A 142 -38.52 14.36 -7.98
N GLU A 143 -38.76 14.47 -9.28
CA GLU A 143 -38.22 13.56 -10.30
C GLU A 143 -37.10 14.25 -11.08
N LEU A 144 -36.01 13.52 -11.29
CA LEU A 144 -34.85 13.95 -12.05
C LEU A 144 -34.92 13.36 -13.45
N GLY A 145 -34.85 14.23 -14.46
CA GLY A 145 -34.63 13.84 -15.85
C GLY A 145 -33.32 13.06 -16.09
N ALA A 146 -33.14 12.58 -17.32
CA ALA A 146 -31.90 11.94 -17.74
C ALA A 146 -30.72 12.93 -17.62
N PRO A 147 -29.54 12.49 -17.16
CA PRO A 147 -28.36 13.36 -17.10
C PRO A 147 -28.01 13.85 -18.51
N GLN A 148 -27.81 15.15 -18.66
CA GLN A 148 -27.24 15.70 -19.89
C GLN A 148 -25.71 15.45 -19.90
N ALA A 149 -25.15 15.16 -21.07
CA ALA A 149 -23.72 14.99 -21.23
C ALA A 149 -23.02 16.37 -21.16
N ASP A 150 -21.92 16.44 -20.41
CA ASP A 150 -21.04 17.62 -20.22
C ASP A 150 -21.65 18.82 -19.46
N ASP A 151 -22.05 18.60 -18.21
CA ASP A 151 -22.59 19.65 -17.32
C ASP A 151 -21.47 20.39 -16.52
N PRO A 152 -21.30 21.72 -16.67
CA PRO A 152 -20.39 22.56 -15.88
C PRO A 152 -20.81 22.74 -14.41
N GLY A 153 -21.89 22.09 -13.98
CA GLY A 153 -22.50 22.25 -12.66
C GLY A 153 -21.57 22.08 -11.45
N LEU A 154 -20.44 21.35 -11.56
CA LEU A 154 -19.46 21.32 -10.47
C LEU A 154 -18.73 22.65 -10.28
N GLU A 155 -18.30 23.31 -11.36
CA GLU A 155 -17.56 24.58 -11.26
C GLU A 155 -18.45 25.63 -10.60
N ARG A 156 -19.73 25.65 -10.98
CA ARG A 156 -20.74 26.51 -10.37
C ARG A 156 -21.01 26.15 -8.90
N LEU A 157 -21.24 24.86 -8.60
CA LEU A 157 -21.40 24.38 -7.22
C LEU A 157 -20.21 24.82 -6.37
N ALA A 158 -18.99 24.66 -6.86
CA ALA A 158 -17.78 25.03 -6.14
C ALA A 158 -17.62 26.55 -5.99
N ALA A 159 -17.99 27.33 -6.99
CA ALA A 159 -17.93 28.79 -6.93
C ALA A 159 -18.92 29.36 -5.90
N GLU A 160 -20.15 28.87 -5.89
CA GLU A 160 -21.20 29.36 -4.98
C GLU A 160 -21.06 28.79 -3.56
N HIS A 161 -20.57 27.56 -3.43
CA HIS A 161 -20.38 26.86 -2.15
C HIS A 161 -18.92 26.67 -1.77
N LYS A 162 -18.06 27.64 -2.10
CA LYS A 162 -16.63 27.61 -1.77
C LYS A 162 -16.36 27.39 -0.27
N ALA A 163 -17.16 27.99 0.60
CA ALA A 163 -17.07 27.79 2.05
C ALA A 163 -17.60 26.42 2.51
N ARG A 164 -18.29 25.66 1.64
CA ARG A 164 -18.93 24.38 1.97
C ARG A 164 -18.31 23.19 1.24
N LEU A 165 -17.09 23.34 0.71
CA LEU A 165 -16.40 22.24 0.01
C LEU A 165 -16.11 21.06 0.94
N GLY A 166 -15.94 21.29 2.25
CA GLY A 166 -15.80 20.22 3.24
C GLY A 166 -17.05 19.36 3.37
N PHE A 167 -18.23 19.97 3.33
CA PHE A 167 -19.52 19.26 3.29
C PHE A 167 -19.57 18.34 2.07
N VAL A 168 -19.21 18.89 0.91
CA VAL A 168 -19.22 18.17 -0.37
C VAL A 168 -18.22 17.00 -0.34
N LEU A 169 -17.00 17.21 0.17
CA LEU A 169 -15.99 16.16 0.33
C LEU A 169 -16.48 15.06 1.29
N ALA A 170 -17.01 15.44 2.46
CA ALA A 170 -17.51 14.50 3.45
C ALA A 170 -18.69 13.69 2.91
N ALA A 171 -19.65 14.34 2.23
CA ALA A 171 -20.81 13.69 1.63
C ALA A 171 -20.46 12.79 0.43
N ALA A 172 -19.42 13.14 -0.33
CA ALA A 172 -18.94 12.31 -1.43
C ALA A 172 -18.37 10.96 -0.97
N GLY A 173 -17.85 10.87 0.27
CA GLY A 173 -17.35 9.63 0.85
C GLY A 173 -16.26 8.98 -0.01
N ASP A 174 -16.50 7.73 -0.43
CA ASP A 174 -15.59 6.93 -1.26
C ASP A 174 -15.67 7.22 -2.77
N ARG A 175 -16.50 8.19 -3.20
CA ARG A 175 -16.62 8.61 -4.61
C ARG A 175 -15.43 9.46 -5.01
N SER A 176 -14.29 8.80 -5.14
CA SER A 176 -13.00 9.45 -5.33
C SER A 176 -12.95 10.39 -6.54
N GLY A 177 -13.73 10.14 -7.60
CA GLY A 177 -13.86 11.03 -8.77
C GLY A 177 -14.52 12.38 -8.49
N LEU A 178 -15.48 12.43 -7.55
CA LEU A 178 -16.06 13.69 -7.09
C LEU A 178 -15.14 14.36 -6.05
N CYS A 179 -14.62 13.61 -5.08
CA CYS A 179 -13.70 14.15 -4.06
C CYS A 179 -12.48 14.81 -4.71
N ALA A 180 -11.90 14.13 -5.70
CA ALA A 180 -10.90 14.62 -6.63
C ALA A 180 -11.17 16.03 -7.16
N ARG A 181 -12.29 16.17 -7.86
CA ARG A 181 -12.64 17.40 -8.56
C ARG A 181 -12.99 18.54 -7.60
N VAL A 182 -13.60 18.22 -6.46
CA VAL A 182 -13.92 19.18 -5.39
C VAL A 182 -12.65 19.65 -4.69
N ALA A 183 -11.72 18.73 -4.40
CA ALA A 183 -10.44 19.05 -3.79
C ALA A 183 -9.56 19.96 -4.67
N ALA A 184 -9.66 19.85 -6.00
CA ALA A 184 -9.03 20.78 -6.93
C ALA A 184 -9.46 22.25 -6.71
N GLN A 185 -10.68 22.47 -6.19
CA GLN A 185 -11.25 23.80 -5.93
C GLN A 185 -10.93 24.36 -4.53
N VAL A 186 -10.34 23.55 -3.64
CA VAL A 186 -9.94 24.00 -2.30
C VAL A 186 -8.78 24.97 -2.41
N ILE A 187 -8.84 26.09 -1.70
CA ILE A 187 -7.87 27.19 -1.78
C ILE A 187 -6.99 27.23 -0.52
N PRO A 188 -5.72 27.64 -0.61
CA PRO A 188 -4.86 27.85 0.55
C PRO A 188 -5.39 28.94 1.45
N ILE A 189 -5.94 28.55 2.60
CA ILE A 189 -6.36 29.44 3.69
C ILE A 189 -5.92 28.77 4.99
N SER A 190 -5.40 29.57 5.92
CA SER A 190 -5.08 29.12 7.28
C SER A 190 -6.36 28.73 8.03
N SER A 191 -6.49 27.46 8.46
CA SER A 191 -7.57 27.04 9.35
C SER A 191 -7.20 27.26 10.80
N PRO A 192 -8.02 27.91 11.63
CA PRO A 192 -7.73 28.06 13.06
C PRO A 192 -7.74 26.72 13.82
N ARG A 193 -8.28 25.65 13.21
CA ARG A 193 -8.45 24.33 13.84
C ARG A 193 -7.55 23.25 13.27
N ALA A 194 -6.63 23.63 12.37
CA ALA A 194 -5.60 22.75 11.87
C ALA A 194 -4.31 23.53 11.52
N ARG A 195 -3.17 22.96 11.92
CA ARG A 195 -1.83 23.40 11.52
C ARG A 195 -1.08 22.21 10.97
N GLY A 196 -0.19 22.42 10.02
CA GLY A 196 0.60 21.32 9.47
C GLY A 196 1.63 21.80 8.48
N PHE A 197 2.53 20.89 8.17
CA PHE A 197 3.60 21.10 7.20
C PHE A 197 3.96 19.78 6.55
N VAL A 198 4.20 19.81 5.24
CA VAL A 198 4.71 18.65 4.50
C VAL A 198 6.22 18.81 4.41
N GLU A 199 6.95 17.99 5.15
CA GLU A 199 8.42 17.99 5.20
C GLU A 199 9.00 17.29 3.95
N GLN A 200 8.37 16.21 3.50
CA GLN A 200 8.77 15.49 2.29
C GLN A 200 7.54 14.97 1.55
N ALA A 201 7.52 15.18 0.23
CA ALA A 201 6.62 14.47 -0.68
C ALA A 201 7.49 13.82 -1.75
N LYS A 202 7.84 12.55 -1.57
CA LYS A 202 8.75 11.85 -2.47
C LYS A 202 8.14 10.58 -3.03
N GLY A 203 8.35 10.29 -4.29
CA GLY A 203 7.86 9.05 -4.89
C GLY A 203 8.54 8.64 -6.17
N VAL A 204 8.04 7.54 -6.72
CA VAL A 204 8.44 6.93 -7.98
C VAL A 204 7.27 7.07 -8.95
N SER A 205 7.51 7.67 -10.12
CA SER A 205 6.45 8.17 -11.01
C SER A 205 5.34 7.16 -11.33
N ALA A 206 5.66 5.88 -11.54
CA ALA A 206 4.67 4.85 -11.87
C ALA A 206 4.04 4.16 -10.64
N HIS A 207 4.61 4.33 -9.45
CA HIS A 207 4.28 3.52 -8.27
C HIS A 207 3.80 4.34 -7.07
N GLY A 208 3.77 5.67 -7.21
CA GLY A 208 3.33 6.56 -6.14
C GLY A 208 4.47 6.94 -5.19
N GLY A 209 4.15 7.38 -3.98
CA GLY A 209 5.13 7.93 -3.05
C GLY A 209 4.63 8.03 -1.63
N LEU A 210 5.43 8.67 -0.77
CA LEU A 210 5.10 8.97 0.62
C LEU A 210 5.04 10.48 0.80
N VAL A 211 4.02 10.92 1.52
CA VAL A 211 3.89 12.28 2.03
C VAL A 211 4.14 12.22 3.53
N VAL A 212 5.15 12.95 3.99
CA VAL A 212 5.65 12.93 5.37
C VAL A 212 5.74 14.35 5.90
N GLY A 213 5.37 14.55 7.16
CA GLY A 213 5.53 15.82 7.85
C GLY A 213 4.89 15.80 9.23
N TRP A 214 4.22 16.88 9.58
CA TRP A 214 3.43 16.97 10.81
C TRP A 214 2.11 17.70 10.57
N VAL A 215 1.11 17.38 11.38
CA VAL A 215 -0.20 18.01 11.37
C VAL A 215 -0.85 17.91 12.74
N VAL A 216 -1.46 18.98 13.21
CA VAL A 216 -2.26 19.05 14.43
C VAL A 216 -3.67 19.49 14.03
N THR A 217 -4.67 18.83 14.59
CA THR A 217 -6.08 19.05 14.26
C THR A 217 -6.92 19.00 15.52
N CYS A 218 -7.85 19.94 15.68
CA CYS A 218 -8.87 19.83 16.73
C CYS A 218 -9.80 18.62 16.47
N PRO A 219 -10.52 18.12 17.50
CA PRO A 219 -11.47 17.03 17.34
C PRO A 219 -12.54 17.34 16.28
N GLY A 220 -12.86 16.34 15.45
CA GLY A 220 -13.84 16.44 14.36
C GLY A 220 -13.26 16.88 13.01
N VAL A 221 -12.03 17.41 12.97
CA VAL A 221 -11.36 17.76 11.72
C VAL A 221 -10.75 16.52 11.08
N ARG A 222 -11.12 16.23 9.83
CA ARG A 222 -10.56 15.12 9.03
C ARG A 222 -9.46 15.60 8.09
N LEU A 223 -8.58 14.70 7.68
CA LEU A 223 -7.45 15.00 6.81
C LEU A 223 -7.54 14.24 5.50
N ALA A 224 -7.07 14.87 4.42
CA ALA A 224 -6.94 14.25 3.11
C ALA A 224 -5.70 14.75 2.38
N LEU A 225 -5.22 13.96 1.41
CA LEU A 225 -4.22 14.39 0.44
C LEU A 225 -4.89 14.57 -0.94
N ALA A 226 -4.50 15.62 -1.65
CA ALA A 226 -4.96 15.85 -3.02
C ALA A 226 -3.85 16.42 -3.90
N ASP A 227 -3.78 15.98 -5.16
CA ASP A 227 -2.83 16.54 -6.12
C ASP A 227 -3.49 17.60 -7.02
N SER A 228 -2.67 18.24 -7.87
CA SER A 228 -3.15 19.21 -8.86
C SER A 228 -3.94 18.61 -10.04
N ALA A 229 -3.83 17.30 -10.27
CA ALA A 229 -4.53 16.56 -11.32
C ALA A 229 -5.89 16.00 -10.85
N GLY A 230 -6.33 16.34 -9.65
CA GLY A 230 -7.56 15.81 -9.05
C GLY A 230 -7.37 14.42 -8.43
N GLY A 231 -6.18 13.98 -8.10
CA GLY A 231 -6.00 12.87 -7.18
C GLY A 231 -6.57 13.22 -5.80
N PHE A 232 -7.18 12.26 -5.11
CA PHE A 232 -7.66 12.45 -3.73
C PHE A 232 -7.61 11.15 -2.92
N VAL A 233 -7.17 11.24 -1.66
CA VAL A 233 -7.24 10.15 -0.68
C VAL A 233 -7.47 10.70 0.72
N TRP A 234 -8.42 10.12 1.46
CA TRP A 234 -8.58 10.40 2.88
C TRP A 234 -7.38 9.86 3.65
N ALA A 235 -6.83 10.68 4.55
CA ALA A 235 -5.66 10.35 5.35
C ALA A 235 -6.02 9.77 6.73
N ASP A 236 -7.20 9.14 6.85
CA ASP A 236 -7.68 8.50 8.09
C ASP A 236 -6.74 7.37 8.56
N LYS A 237 -5.98 6.80 7.61
CA LYS A 237 -5.00 5.73 7.81
C LYS A 237 -3.57 6.23 7.96
N ALA A 238 -3.36 7.53 8.15
CA ALA A 238 -2.01 8.07 8.29
C ALA A 238 -1.32 7.49 9.53
N ILE A 239 -0.03 7.15 9.39
CA ILE A 239 0.81 6.84 10.55
C ILE A 239 1.09 8.15 11.28
N ARG A 240 0.90 8.12 12.59
CA ARG A 240 1.07 9.25 13.49
C ARG A 240 2.07 8.88 14.59
N TRP A 241 2.89 9.83 15.01
CA TRP A 241 3.87 9.63 16.10
C TRP A 241 4.13 10.92 16.86
N HIS A 242 4.78 10.77 18.02
CA HIS A 242 5.08 11.87 18.91
C HIS A 242 6.16 12.80 18.36
N ARG A 243 5.88 14.11 18.44
CA ARG A 243 6.77 15.20 17.98
C ARG A 243 6.88 16.26 19.08
N PRO A 244 7.89 16.15 19.96
CA PRO A 244 8.05 17.08 21.09
C PRO A 244 8.15 18.54 20.64
N ASP A 245 8.84 18.78 19.53
CA ASP A 245 9.00 20.11 18.92
C ASP A 245 7.67 20.73 18.51
N ILE A 246 6.71 19.92 18.07
CA ILE A 246 5.36 20.39 17.71
C ILE A 246 4.48 20.58 18.95
N VAL A 247 4.65 19.75 19.98
CA VAL A 247 4.00 19.94 21.28
C VAL A 247 4.44 21.25 21.92
N ASP A 248 5.74 21.56 21.91
CA ASP A 248 6.27 22.82 22.45
C ASP A 248 5.76 24.04 21.68
N ALA A 249 5.69 23.94 20.35
CA ALA A 249 5.25 25.04 19.50
C ALA A 249 3.74 25.31 19.57
N PHE A 250 2.91 24.26 19.61
CA PHE A 250 1.46 24.37 19.42
C PHE A 250 0.63 23.86 20.61
N GLY A 251 1.24 23.36 21.67
CA GLY A 251 0.54 22.80 22.83
C GLY A 251 -0.34 23.80 23.57
N HIS A 252 -0.02 25.09 23.53
CA HIS A 252 -0.86 26.14 24.08
C HIS A 252 -2.14 26.40 23.27
N GLU A 253 -2.11 26.13 21.95
CA GLU A 253 -3.24 26.36 21.03
C GLU A 253 -4.11 25.10 20.88
N PHE A 254 -3.47 23.92 20.82
CA PHE A 254 -4.14 22.65 20.53
C PHE A 254 -4.13 21.64 21.69
N GLY A 255 -3.50 21.97 22.82
CA GLY A 255 -3.45 21.10 23.99
C GLY A 255 -2.90 19.71 23.67
N ASN A 256 -3.61 18.69 24.15
CA ASN A 256 -3.23 17.27 23.99
C ASN A 256 -3.33 16.77 22.53
N ASP A 257 -4.00 17.49 21.63
CA ASP A 257 -4.12 17.09 20.23
C ASP A 257 -2.76 17.15 19.47
N THR A 258 -1.77 17.84 20.05
CA THR A 258 -0.39 17.90 19.55
C THR A 258 0.40 16.61 19.77
N PHE A 259 -0.05 15.72 20.66
CA PHE A 259 0.78 14.62 21.15
C PHE A 259 1.25 13.67 20.04
N ASN A 260 0.44 13.45 18.99
CA ASN A 260 0.77 12.62 17.84
C ASN A 260 0.81 13.44 16.53
N ALA A 261 1.50 14.56 16.56
CA ALA A 261 1.53 15.47 15.41
C ALA A 261 2.30 14.93 14.19
N GLY A 262 3.21 13.97 14.34
CA GLY A 262 3.87 13.35 13.18
C GLY A 262 2.87 12.77 12.19
N PHE A 263 3.16 12.85 10.90
CA PHE A 263 2.26 12.45 9.82
C PHE A 263 3.00 11.74 8.70
N MET A 264 2.52 10.57 8.31
CA MET A 264 2.92 9.90 7.07
C MET A 264 1.74 9.21 6.42
N HIS A 265 1.61 9.39 5.10
CA HIS A 265 0.62 8.67 4.32
C HIS A 265 1.16 8.35 2.93
N ALA A 266 0.87 7.15 2.44
CA ALA A 266 1.21 6.77 1.07
C ALA A 266 0.23 7.36 0.06
N TRP A 267 0.79 7.73 -1.08
CA TRP A 267 0.08 8.08 -2.30
C TRP A 267 0.26 6.93 -3.29
N ARG A 268 -0.79 6.17 -3.59
CA ARG A 268 -0.70 4.95 -4.42
C ARG A 268 -1.05 5.16 -5.89
N ARG A 269 -1.09 6.41 -6.35
CA ARG A 269 -1.37 6.77 -7.75
C ARG A 269 -0.09 7.20 -8.44
N PRO A 270 0.00 7.10 -9.78
CA PRO A 270 1.09 7.68 -10.52
C PRO A 270 1.30 9.15 -10.16
N ILE A 271 2.55 9.57 -10.09
CA ILE A 271 2.94 10.94 -9.78
C ILE A 271 3.75 11.53 -10.93
N LEU A 272 3.65 12.84 -11.07
CA LEU A 272 4.54 13.63 -11.92
C LEU A 272 5.42 14.49 -11.00
N LEU A 273 6.74 14.32 -11.14
CA LEU A 273 7.70 15.09 -10.34
C LEU A 273 7.51 16.59 -10.58
N GLY A 274 7.61 17.38 -9.51
CA GLY A 274 7.38 18.82 -9.52
C GLY A 274 5.90 19.23 -9.44
N GLN A 275 4.94 18.31 -9.62
CA GLN A 275 3.52 18.62 -9.38
C GLN A 275 3.23 18.77 -7.88
N GLU A 276 2.24 19.59 -7.58
CA GLU A 276 1.83 19.88 -6.21
C GLU A 276 1.00 18.75 -5.61
N ILE A 277 1.27 18.46 -4.34
CA ILE A 277 0.45 17.66 -3.44
C ILE A 277 0.07 18.52 -2.23
N ARG A 278 -1.19 18.49 -1.84
CA ARG A 278 -1.79 19.30 -0.78
C ARG A 278 -2.31 18.42 0.34
N LEU A 279 -2.04 18.83 1.57
CA LEU A 279 -2.69 18.32 2.78
C LEU A 279 -3.91 19.20 3.09
N ILE A 280 -5.09 18.59 3.07
CA ILE A 280 -6.39 19.24 3.23
C ILE A 280 -6.96 18.88 4.60
N ALA A 281 -7.43 19.89 5.34
CA ALA A 281 -8.27 19.71 6.52
C ALA A 281 -9.74 19.97 6.16
N VAL A 282 -10.61 19.08 6.64
CA VAL A 282 -12.06 19.14 6.45
C VAL A 282 -12.71 19.27 7.83
N ASP A 283 -13.35 20.41 8.10
CA ASP A 283 -14.01 20.73 9.36
C ASP A 283 -15.48 21.05 9.12
N GLY A 284 -16.35 20.06 9.38
CA GLY A 284 -17.76 20.15 9.06
C GLY A 284 -17.96 20.46 7.58
N ASP A 285 -18.46 21.66 7.29
CA ASP A 285 -18.71 22.09 5.93
C ASP A 285 -17.49 22.70 5.25
N GLU A 286 -16.48 23.14 5.99
CA GLU A 286 -15.33 23.85 5.42
C GLU A 286 -14.21 22.89 5.04
N ALA A 287 -13.51 23.18 3.95
CA ALA A 287 -12.26 22.51 3.59
C ALA A 287 -11.21 23.53 3.20
N CYS A 288 -9.98 23.34 3.67
CA CYS A 288 -8.86 24.23 3.41
C CYS A 288 -7.57 23.45 3.21
N THR A 289 -6.65 24.02 2.43
CA THR A 289 -5.28 23.49 2.34
C THR A 289 -4.48 23.96 3.54
N VAL A 290 -4.02 23.00 4.36
CA VAL A 290 -3.17 23.22 5.54
C VAL A 290 -1.71 23.36 5.14
N ALA A 291 -1.26 22.53 4.20
CA ALA A 291 0.09 22.54 3.68
C ALA A 291 0.12 22.07 2.23
N ALA A 292 1.14 22.49 1.48
CA ALA A 292 1.39 22.04 0.12
C ALA A 292 2.89 21.76 -0.06
N ALA A 293 3.21 20.78 -0.89
CA ALA A 293 4.57 20.46 -1.31
C ALA A 293 4.58 20.06 -2.77
N ARG A 294 5.77 19.91 -3.34
CA ARG A 294 5.95 19.35 -4.70
C ARG A 294 6.57 17.97 -4.61
N TRP A 295 6.17 17.10 -5.53
CA TRP A 295 6.74 15.75 -5.63
C TRP A 295 8.20 15.78 -6.03
N ASP A 296 9.06 15.28 -5.15
CA ASP A 296 10.47 14.99 -5.40
C ASP A 296 10.67 13.50 -5.71
N ALA A 297 11.83 13.18 -6.29
CA ALA A 297 12.17 11.79 -6.60
C ALA A 297 12.50 11.00 -5.31
N ALA A 298 11.87 9.84 -5.15
CA ALA A 298 12.31 8.80 -4.22
C ALA A 298 13.32 7.85 -4.92
N PRO A 299 14.14 7.11 -4.16
CA PRO A 299 14.98 6.06 -4.73
C PRO A 299 14.15 5.02 -5.50
N GLN A 300 14.63 4.59 -6.66
CA GLN A 300 13.93 3.58 -7.49
C GLN A 300 14.36 2.14 -7.18
N GLU A 301 15.56 1.96 -6.60
CA GLU A 301 16.05 0.64 -6.22
C GLU A 301 15.35 0.20 -4.91
N PRO A 302 14.75 -1.02 -4.86
CA PRO A 302 13.90 -1.43 -3.73
C PRO A 302 14.55 -1.33 -2.34
N VAL A 303 15.80 -1.76 -2.18
CA VAL A 303 16.53 -1.72 -0.90
C VAL A 303 16.81 -0.26 -0.51
N SER A 304 17.14 0.57 -1.49
CA SER A 304 17.39 2.00 -1.30
C SER A 304 16.11 2.77 -0.95
N PHE A 305 14.98 2.43 -1.56
CA PHE A 305 13.66 2.97 -1.21
C PHE A 305 13.27 2.58 0.21
N ALA A 306 13.38 1.28 0.54
CA ALA A 306 13.13 0.78 1.88
C ALA A 306 14.00 1.50 2.93
N ARG A 307 15.29 1.70 2.65
CA ARG A 307 16.20 2.43 3.54
C ARG A 307 15.76 3.87 3.78
N TRP A 308 15.34 4.56 2.72
CA TRP A 308 14.82 5.91 2.84
C TRP A 308 13.50 5.95 3.62
N ALA A 309 12.54 5.09 3.26
CA ALA A 309 11.23 5.06 3.90
C ALA A 309 11.36 4.70 5.38
N PHE A 310 12.07 3.63 5.73
CA PHE A 310 12.18 3.14 7.10
C PHE A 310 12.97 4.05 8.04
N ALA A 311 13.62 5.10 7.53
CA ALA A 311 14.20 6.15 8.36
C ALA A 311 13.13 7.02 9.05
N PHE A 312 11.89 7.02 8.56
CA PHE A 312 10.80 7.76 9.21
C PHE A 312 10.32 7.06 10.48
N PRO A 313 10.10 7.79 11.61
CA PRO A 313 9.66 7.20 12.86
C PRO A 313 8.35 6.44 12.71
N THR A 314 8.27 5.25 13.30
CA THR A 314 7.01 4.50 13.41
C THR A 314 7.06 3.67 14.69
N PRO A 315 6.01 3.72 15.52
CA PRO A 315 5.88 2.80 16.65
C PRO A 315 6.02 1.34 16.18
N ALA A 316 6.79 0.52 16.90
CA ALA A 316 7.15 -0.83 16.45
C ALA A 316 5.92 -1.73 16.20
N ASP A 317 4.90 -1.59 17.04
CA ASP A 317 3.60 -2.27 16.98
C ASP A 317 2.76 -1.85 15.75
N ARG A 318 3.00 -0.65 15.21
CA ARG A 318 2.31 -0.12 14.02
C ARG A 318 3.09 -0.36 12.72
N PHE A 319 4.29 -0.91 12.80
CA PHE A 319 5.15 -1.07 11.62
C PHE A 319 4.56 -2.04 10.59
N PHE A 320 3.95 -3.13 11.04
CA PHE A 320 3.28 -4.09 10.14
C PHE A 320 2.10 -3.43 9.40
N GLU A 321 1.27 -2.66 10.12
CA GLU A 321 0.17 -1.89 9.51
C GLU A 321 0.71 -0.86 8.50
N ARG A 322 1.81 -0.19 8.83
CA ARG A 322 2.50 0.72 7.92
C ARG A 322 2.92 0.02 6.63
N LEU A 323 3.50 -1.18 6.71
CA LEU A 323 3.87 -1.93 5.52
C LEU A 323 2.63 -2.29 4.69
N GLU A 324 1.57 -2.75 5.33
CA GLU A 324 0.31 -3.10 4.65
C GLU A 324 -0.34 -1.90 3.94
N GLN A 325 -0.32 -0.73 4.60
CA GLN A 325 -1.09 0.44 4.18
C GLN A 325 -0.26 1.48 3.40
N HIS A 326 1.06 1.44 3.49
CA HIS A 326 1.90 2.48 2.90
C HIS A 326 3.03 1.92 2.03
N ASP A 327 4.19 1.64 2.62
CA ASP A 327 5.43 1.48 1.87
C ASP A 327 5.54 0.10 1.21
N GLY A 328 4.93 -0.94 1.81
CA GLY A 328 5.03 -2.33 1.35
C GLY A 328 4.61 -2.53 -0.10
N PRO A 329 3.41 -2.08 -0.53
CA PRO A 329 2.99 -2.15 -1.93
C PRO A 329 3.90 -1.40 -2.91
N ILE A 330 4.48 -0.27 -2.49
CA ILE A 330 5.42 0.48 -3.32
C ILE A 330 6.70 -0.34 -3.49
N ILE A 331 7.25 -0.88 -2.40
CA ILE A 331 8.43 -1.76 -2.43
C ILE A 331 8.16 -2.99 -3.30
N GLU A 332 7.01 -3.66 -3.15
CA GLU A 332 6.63 -4.80 -3.99
C GLU A 332 6.57 -4.42 -5.47
N ALA A 333 5.99 -3.28 -5.82
CA ALA A 333 5.94 -2.80 -7.19
C ALA A 333 7.35 -2.52 -7.76
N LEU A 334 8.24 -1.93 -6.96
CA LEU A 334 9.64 -1.69 -7.35
C LEU A 334 10.41 -3.00 -7.53
N VAL A 335 10.17 -4.00 -6.67
CA VAL A 335 10.74 -5.35 -6.83
C VAL A 335 10.27 -5.95 -8.15
N GLN A 336 8.97 -5.93 -8.44
CA GLN A 336 8.44 -6.48 -9.70
C GLN A 336 9.00 -5.74 -10.93
N ALA A 337 9.08 -4.42 -10.89
CA ALA A 337 9.68 -3.62 -11.96
C ALA A 337 11.17 -3.97 -12.16
N LYS A 338 11.93 -4.13 -11.07
CA LYS A 338 13.34 -4.56 -11.10
C LYS A 338 13.48 -5.93 -11.75
N LEU A 339 12.66 -6.90 -11.34
CA LEU A 339 12.69 -8.27 -11.89
C LEU A 339 12.29 -8.29 -13.38
N ALA A 340 11.24 -7.56 -13.77
CA ALA A 340 10.78 -7.47 -15.15
C ALA A 340 11.80 -6.79 -16.08
N GLY A 341 12.58 -5.83 -15.54
CA GLY A 341 13.61 -5.12 -16.28
C GLY A 341 14.94 -5.88 -16.44
N ARG A 342 15.11 -7.06 -15.83
CA ARG A 342 16.37 -7.80 -15.91
C ARG A 342 16.62 -8.37 -17.31
N PRO A 343 17.85 -8.24 -17.84
CA PRO A 343 18.23 -8.90 -19.09
C PRO A 343 18.13 -10.43 -18.93
N ARG A 344 17.45 -11.08 -19.87
CA ARG A 344 17.28 -12.55 -19.86
C ARG A 344 18.53 -13.32 -20.32
N ASP A 345 19.36 -12.71 -21.16
CA ASP A 345 20.45 -13.42 -21.87
C ASP A 345 21.86 -13.02 -21.43
N ARG A 346 22.00 -12.22 -20.37
CA ARG A 346 23.30 -11.68 -19.95
C ARG A 346 23.92 -12.49 -18.82
N VAL A 347 24.43 -13.69 -19.13
CA VAL A 347 25.20 -14.51 -18.20
C VAL A 347 26.58 -14.78 -18.79
N GLU A 348 27.62 -14.33 -18.08
CA GLU A 348 29.01 -14.63 -18.42
C GLU A 348 29.45 -15.91 -17.72
N LEU A 349 30.01 -16.85 -18.49
CA LEU A 349 30.43 -18.16 -18.02
C LEU A 349 31.93 -18.35 -18.25
N SER A 350 32.60 -18.96 -17.28
CA SER A 350 34.00 -19.38 -17.41
C SER A 350 34.19 -20.72 -16.72
N GLU A 351 34.90 -21.65 -17.36
CA GLU A 351 35.11 -23.00 -16.82
C GLU A 351 36.59 -23.20 -16.50
N PHE A 352 36.86 -23.88 -15.39
CA PHE A 352 38.20 -24.18 -14.91
C PHE A 352 38.29 -25.68 -14.64
N GLY A 353 39.14 -26.37 -15.41
CA GLY A 353 39.20 -27.83 -15.42
C GLY A 353 38.16 -28.49 -16.33
N ARG A 354 38.13 -29.83 -16.29
CA ARG A 354 37.15 -30.62 -17.05
C ARG A 354 35.98 -30.97 -16.14
N LEU A 355 34.84 -30.31 -16.34
CA LEU A 355 33.61 -30.62 -15.61
C LEU A 355 33.12 -32.04 -15.94
N PRO A 356 32.43 -32.72 -15.01
CA PRO A 356 31.79 -34.00 -15.28
C PRO A 356 30.80 -33.92 -16.45
N ALA A 357 30.79 -34.95 -17.30
CA ALA A 357 29.90 -34.99 -18.46
C ALA A 357 28.43 -35.24 -18.08
N ASP A 358 28.22 -36.06 -17.05
CA ASP A 358 26.90 -36.40 -16.51
C ASP A 358 26.91 -36.23 -14.98
N PRO A 359 26.89 -34.98 -14.49
CA PRO A 359 26.94 -34.71 -13.06
C PRO A 359 25.67 -35.19 -12.37
N ARG A 360 25.80 -35.88 -11.23
CA ARG A 360 24.67 -36.29 -10.38
C ARG A 360 24.05 -35.13 -9.62
N CYS A 361 24.85 -34.10 -9.31
CA CYS A 361 24.43 -32.91 -8.58
C CYS A 361 25.09 -31.64 -9.14
N SER A 362 24.34 -30.54 -9.14
CA SER A 362 24.88 -29.20 -9.37
C SER A 362 24.94 -28.46 -8.05
N VAL A 363 26.14 -28.17 -7.59
CA VAL A 363 26.40 -27.42 -6.36
C VAL A 363 26.50 -25.95 -6.71
N VAL A 364 25.52 -25.15 -6.30
CA VAL A 364 25.43 -23.72 -6.60
C VAL A 364 25.86 -22.91 -5.38
N VAL A 365 26.89 -22.09 -5.55
CA VAL A 365 27.52 -21.31 -4.49
C VAL A 365 27.55 -19.81 -4.84
N PRO A 366 26.63 -19.00 -4.32
CA PRO A 366 26.68 -17.55 -4.47
C PRO A 366 27.90 -16.93 -3.76
N LEU A 367 28.51 -15.92 -4.38
CA LEU A 367 29.64 -15.16 -3.88
C LEU A 367 29.28 -13.67 -3.80
N PHE A 368 29.35 -13.10 -2.59
CA PHE A 368 29.05 -11.68 -2.34
C PHE A 368 30.05 -11.07 -1.35
N GLY A 369 30.66 -9.92 -1.72
CA GLY A 369 31.61 -9.16 -0.90
C GLY A 369 32.97 -9.83 -0.66
N ARG A 370 32.99 -11.15 -0.47
CA ARG A 370 34.17 -11.97 -0.21
C ARG A 370 34.12 -13.24 -1.06
N PHE A 371 35.31 -13.71 -1.44
CA PHE A 371 35.48 -14.96 -2.20
C PHE A 371 36.61 -15.83 -1.66
N ASP A 372 37.29 -15.40 -0.59
CA ASP A 372 38.42 -16.10 -0.01
C ASP A 372 38.04 -17.50 0.51
N PHE A 373 36.80 -17.69 0.96
CA PHE A 373 36.28 -19.00 1.36
C PHE A 373 36.20 -20.03 0.22
N MET A 374 36.28 -19.61 -1.05
CA MET A 374 36.44 -20.55 -2.15
C MET A 374 37.64 -21.46 -1.95
N LEU A 375 38.76 -20.93 -1.41
CA LEU A 375 39.94 -21.75 -1.15
C LEU A 375 39.64 -22.83 -0.10
N ASN A 376 38.97 -22.46 1.00
CA ASN A 376 38.59 -23.41 2.05
C ASN A 376 37.65 -24.49 1.54
N GLN A 377 36.65 -24.12 0.74
CA GLN A 377 35.73 -25.07 0.12
C GLN A 377 36.45 -25.99 -0.86
N LEU A 378 37.25 -25.45 -1.78
CA LEU A 378 37.97 -26.25 -2.77
C LEU A 378 38.96 -27.22 -2.13
N LEU A 379 39.61 -26.83 -1.02
CA LEU A 379 40.47 -27.73 -0.24
C LEU A 379 39.67 -28.87 0.40
N ALA A 380 38.50 -28.58 0.97
CA ALA A 380 37.65 -29.63 1.54
C ALA A 380 37.07 -30.54 0.44
N PHE A 381 36.73 -29.97 -0.71
CA PHE A 381 36.16 -30.69 -1.85
C PHE A 381 37.19 -31.52 -2.62
N SER A 382 38.49 -31.23 -2.54
CA SER A 382 39.51 -32.03 -3.21
C SER A 382 39.64 -33.45 -2.64
N GLU A 383 39.22 -33.62 -1.38
CA GLU A 383 39.19 -34.91 -0.67
C GLU A 383 37.85 -35.66 -0.84
N ASP A 384 36.88 -35.08 -1.55
CA ASP A 384 35.55 -35.66 -1.77
C ASP A 384 35.36 -36.06 -3.24
N GLU A 385 35.40 -37.36 -3.52
CA GLU A 385 35.29 -37.90 -4.88
C GLU A 385 33.94 -37.58 -5.54
N GLU A 386 32.85 -37.55 -4.77
CA GLU A 386 31.52 -37.22 -5.30
C GLU A 386 31.48 -35.76 -5.77
N ILE A 387 32.13 -34.85 -5.04
CA ILE A 387 32.24 -33.45 -5.48
C ILE A 387 33.19 -33.31 -6.66
N ARG A 388 34.39 -33.91 -6.58
CA ARG A 388 35.45 -33.75 -7.58
C ARG A 388 35.06 -34.32 -8.95
N ASP A 389 34.46 -35.51 -8.96
CA ASP A 389 34.24 -36.29 -10.18
C ASP A 389 32.75 -36.46 -10.52
N GLY A 390 31.86 -36.38 -9.52
CA GLY A 390 30.42 -36.65 -9.66
C GLY A 390 29.52 -35.42 -9.70
N ALA A 391 30.01 -34.24 -9.28
CA ALA A 391 29.22 -33.02 -9.19
C ALA A 391 29.77 -31.90 -10.09
N GLU A 392 28.88 -31.04 -10.56
CA GLU A 392 29.32 -29.77 -11.15
C GLU A 392 29.24 -28.65 -10.10
N LEU A 393 30.39 -28.05 -9.80
CA LEU A 393 30.50 -26.92 -8.87
C LEU A 393 30.35 -25.61 -9.62
N ILE A 394 29.39 -24.78 -9.21
CA ILE A 394 29.02 -23.52 -9.87
C ILE A 394 29.13 -22.39 -8.85
N TYR A 395 30.18 -21.58 -8.97
CA TYR A 395 30.34 -20.34 -8.23
C TYR A 395 29.65 -19.19 -8.96
N VAL A 396 28.68 -18.54 -8.32
CA VAL A 396 27.94 -17.40 -8.89
C VAL A 396 28.44 -16.10 -8.25
N VAL A 397 29.15 -15.28 -9.02
CA VAL A 397 29.61 -13.96 -8.57
C VAL A 397 28.45 -12.97 -8.67
N ASP A 398 27.78 -12.75 -7.54
CA ASP A 398 26.66 -11.84 -7.40
C ASP A 398 27.11 -10.41 -7.12
N ASP A 399 28.28 -10.22 -6.48
CA ASP A 399 28.85 -8.89 -6.30
C ASP A 399 29.76 -8.49 -7.48
N PRO A 400 29.37 -7.52 -8.34
CA PRO A 400 30.19 -7.12 -9.47
C PRO A 400 31.55 -6.54 -9.06
N ARG A 401 31.69 -6.05 -7.81
CA ARG A 401 32.92 -5.44 -7.30
C ARG A 401 34.06 -6.45 -7.14
N ILE A 402 33.77 -7.71 -6.88
CA ILE A 402 34.78 -8.76 -6.68
C ILE A 402 35.07 -9.58 -7.95
N LEU A 403 34.27 -9.41 -9.02
CA LEU A 403 34.33 -10.24 -10.23
C LEU A 403 35.72 -10.30 -10.88
N SER A 404 36.41 -9.15 -10.99
CA SER A 404 37.75 -9.10 -11.57
C SER A 404 38.77 -9.91 -10.76
N ASP A 405 38.67 -9.85 -9.42
CA ASP A 405 39.62 -10.53 -8.54
C ASP A 405 39.35 -12.03 -8.47
N VAL A 406 38.07 -12.43 -8.43
CA VAL A 406 37.68 -13.84 -8.53
C VAL A 406 38.19 -14.45 -9.85
N ARG A 407 38.01 -13.75 -10.98
CA ARG A 407 38.51 -14.22 -12.29
C ARG A 407 40.02 -14.39 -12.32
N ARG A 408 40.75 -13.48 -11.68
CA ARG A 408 42.22 -13.54 -11.60
C ARG A 408 42.70 -14.70 -10.72
N ALA A 409 41.97 -14.99 -9.65
CA ALA A 409 42.30 -16.06 -8.70
C ALA A 409 41.90 -17.45 -9.21
N ALA A 410 40.83 -17.56 -9.99
CA ALA A 410 40.22 -18.82 -10.39
C ALA A 410 41.20 -19.84 -11.03
N PRO A 411 42.09 -19.48 -11.98
CA PRO A 411 43.07 -20.43 -12.51
C PRO A 411 43.98 -21.02 -11.43
N ARG A 412 44.45 -20.19 -10.49
CA ARG A 412 45.34 -20.62 -9.40
C ARG A 412 44.62 -21.49 -8.38
N LEU A 413 43.36 -21.16 -8.08
CA LEU A 413 42.51 -21.97 -7.20
C LEU A 413 42.28 -23.36 -7.80
N PHE A 414 42.02 -23.45 -9.11
CA PHE A 414 41.91 -24.73 -9.80
C PHE A 414 43.23 -25.50 -9.81
N GLU A 415 44.35 -24.86 -10.16
CA GLU A 415 45.67 -25.51 -10.22
C GLU A 415 46.09 -26.12 -8.87
N ALA A 416 45.79 -25.43 -7.77
CA ALA A 416 46.15 -25.84 -6.41
C ALA A 416 45.29 -26.99 -5.87
N ASN A 417 43.98 -27.00 -6.15
CA ASN A 417 43.04 -27.94 -5.52
C ASN A 417 42.56 -29.06 -6.47
N ARG A 418 42.71 -28.88 -7.79
CA ARG A 418 42.28 -29.83 -8.83
C ARG A 418 40.80 -30.21 -8.80
N VAL A 419 39.95 -29.38 -8.20
CA VAL A 419 38.48 -29.49 -8.25
C VAL A 419 37.96 -28.63 -9.40
N PRO A 420 37.35 -29.22 -10.44
CA PRO A 420 36.78 -28.46 -11.55
C PRO A 420 35.59 -27.60 -11.09
N PHE A 421 35.49 -26.37 -11.59
CA PHE A 421 34.33 -25.52 -11.31
C PHE A 421 34.01 -24.57 -12.46
N ARG A 422 32.78 -24.08 -12.44
CA ARG A 422 32.28 -23.03 -13.33
C ARG A 422 32.09 -21.75 -12.53
N LEU A 423 32.51 -20.64 -13.13
CA LEU A 423 32.24 -19.30 -12.65
C LEU A 423 31.12 -18.68 -13.48
N VAL A 424 30.13 -18.10 -12.82
CA VAL A 424 28.93 -17.49 -13.42
C VAL A 424 28.79 -16.06 -12.92
N SER A 425 28.46 -15.10 -13.79
CA SER A 425 28.06 -13.77 -13.34
C SER A 425 26.99 -13.18 -14.25
N ALA A 426 25.99 -12.54 -13.66
CA ALA A 426 24.95 -11.80 -14.37
C ALA A 426 25.29 -10.31 -14.58
N GLY A 427 26.41 -9.84 -14.00
CA GLY A 427 26.88 -8.45 -14.07
C GLY A 427 26.15 -7.47 -13.14
N ASP A 428 25.16 -7.94 -12.36
CA ASP A 428 24.41 -7.17 -11.38
C ASP A 428 24.18 -7.96 -10.08
N ASN A 429 23.98 -7.26 -8.97
CA ASN A 429 23.63 -7.86 -7.68
C ASN A 429 22.15 -8.24 -7.64
N ARG A 430 21.89 -9.55 -7.53
CA ARG A 430 20.55 -10.14 -7.51
C ARG A 430 20.19 -10.70 -6.13
N GLY A 431 21.08 -10.63 -5.15
CA GLY A 431 20.90 -11.18 -3.82
C GLY A 431 20.92 -12.71 -3.82
N PHE A 432 20.78 -13.33 -2.64
CA PHE A 432 20.91 -14.77 -2.48
C PHE A 432 19.96 -15.57 -3.38
N SER A 433 18.65 -15.27 -3.38
CA SER A 433 17.68 -15.94 -4.25
C SER A 433 18.03 -15.82 -5.73
N GLY A 434 18.31 -14.61 -6.20
CA GLY A 434 18.59 -14.36 -7.62
C GLY A 434 19.91 -14.95 -8.08
N ALA A 435 20.94 -14.94 -7.24
CA ALA A 435 22.23 -15.57 -7.52
C ALA A 435 22.10 -17.09 -7.64
N ASN A 436 21.38 -17.73 -6.71
CA ASN A 436 21.07 -19.15 -6.81
C ASN A 436 20.28 -19.48 -8.08
N ASN A 437 19.22 -18.72 -8.38
CA ASN A 437 18.42 -18.90 -9.61
C ASN A 437 19.28 -18.76 -10.88
N VAL A 438 20.23 -17.81 -10.92
CA VAL A 438 21.18 -17.68 -12.03
C VAL A 438 22.07 -18.91 -12.17
N GLY A 439 22.61 -19.44 -11.07
CA GLY A 439 23.40 -20.67 -11.09
C GLY A 439 22.59 -21.89 -11.53
N ILE A 440 21.35 -22.01 -11.05
CA ILE A 440 20.42 -23.11 -11.38
C ILE A 440 19.98 -23.04 -12.85
N ALA A 441 19.84 -21.85 -13.42
CA ALA A 441 19.48 -21.69 -14.83
C ALA A 441 20.52 -22.33 -15.77
N VAL A 442 21.79 -22.38 -15.36
CA VAL A 442 22.89 -23.01 -16.13
C VAL A 442 23.29 -24.40 -15.61
N ALA A 443 22.63 -24.87 -14.56
CA ALA A 443 22.82 -26.20 -14.00
C ALA A 443 22.25 -27.29 -14.91
N ARG A 444 23.00 -28.39 -15.04
CA ARG A 444 22.77 -29.53 -15.93
C ARG A 444 22.37 -30.81 -15.18
N ALA A 445 22.70 -30.92 -13.90
CA ALA A 445 22.43 -32.14 -13.13
C ALA A 445 20.94 -32.30 -12.79
N PRO A 446 20.47 -33.54 -12.54
CA PRO A 446 19.10 -33.80 -12.08
C PRO A 446 18.84 -33.31 -10.65
N ASN A 447 19.88 -33.19 -9.81
CA ASN A 447 19.79 -32.71 -8.43
C ASN A 447 20.53 -31.37 -8.28
N LEU A 448 20.02 -30.49 -7.41
CA LEU A 448 20.57 -29.18 -7.09
C LEU A 448 20.92 -29.13 -5.61
N LEU A 449 22.11 -28.65 -5.28
CA LEU A 449 22.48 -28.25 -3.93
C LEU A 449 22.68 -26.74 -3.87
N LEU A 450 21.89 -26.07 -3.03
CA LEU A 450 22.17 -24.71 -2.59
C LEU A 450 23.21 -24.78 -1.48
N LEU A 451 24.32 -24.06 -1.62
CA LEU A 451 25.38 -24.06 -0.61
C LEU A 451 25.97 -22.65 -0.44
N ASN A 452 26.02 -22.18 0.80
CA ASN A 452 26.70 -20.91 1.11
C ASN A 452 28.22 -21.02 0.90
N SER A 453 28.86 -19.92 0.52
CA SER A 453 30.31 -19.87 0.24
C SER A 453 31.20 -20.17 1.45
N ASP A 454 30.67 -19.96 2.66
CA ASP A 454 31.35 -20.11 3.95
C ASP A 454 30.87 -21.35 4.74
N VAL A 455 30.22 -22.29 4.04
CA VAL A 455 29.88 -23.62 4.56
C VAL A 455 30.92 -24.63 4.10
N ILE A 456 31.58 -25.28 5.06
CA ILE A 456 32.69 -26.22 4.87
C ILE A 456 32.30 -27.58 5.48
N PRO A 457 32.37 -28.69 4.74
CA PRO A 457 32.07 -30.01 5.29
C PRO A 457 33.13 -30.43 6.33
N ILE A 458 32.71 -31.16 7.35
CA ILE A 458 33.64 -31.70 8.37
C ILE A 458 34.35 -32.97 7.86
N GLU A 459 33.63 -33.80 7.12
CA GLU A 459 34.12 -35.08 6.58
C GLU A 459 33.74 -35.23 5.10
N PRO A 460 34.57 -35.93 4.29
CA PRO A 460 34.22 -36.26 2.91
C PRO A 460 33.07 -37.28 2.84
N GLY A 461 32.40 -37.35 1.67
CA GLY A 461 31.27 -38.25 1.43
C GLY A 461 29.91 -37.69 1.89
N TRP A 462 29.89 -36.47 2.41
CA TRP A 462 28.70 -35.79 2.92
C TRP A 462 27.62 -35.62 1.84
N LEU A 463 28.01 -35.20 0.63
CA LEU A 463 27.08 -35.02 -0.49
C LEU A 463 26.46 -36.36 -0.92
N GLY A 464 27.28 -37.42 -0.99
CA GLY A 464 26.82 -38.76 -1.35
C GLY A 464 25.74 -39.29 -0.40
N LYS A 465 25.89 -39.05 0.92
CA LYS A 465 24.86 -39.40 1.92
C LYS A 465 23.55 -38.64 1.70
N MET A 466 23.62 -37.33 1.42
CA MET A 466 22.42 -36.53 1.14
C MET A 466 21.72 -36.97 -0.15
N LEU A 467 22.50 -37.23 -1.22
CA LEU A 467 21.97 -37.75 -2.49
C LEU A 467 21.29 -39.10 -2.30
N ALA A 468 21.90 -40.03 -1.56
CA ALA A 468 21.32 -41.34 -1.30
C ALA A 468 19.93 -41.24 -0.63
N VAL A 469 19.73 -40.28 0.29
CA VAL A 469 18.43 -40.04 0.91
C VAL A 469 17.42 -39.50 -0.10
N LEU A 470 17.79 -38.48 -0.89
CA LEU A 470 16.88 -37.88 -1.87
C LEU A 470 16.51 -38.88 -2.99
N GLU A 471 17.46 -39.68 -3.45
CA GLU A 471 17.27 -40.65 -4.53
C GLU A 471 16.46 -41.87 -4.08
N SER A 472 16.62 -42.32 -2.83
CA SER A 472 15.89 -43.47 -2.29
C SER A 472 14.45 -43.16 -1.84
N ARG A 473 14.10 -41.88 -1.66
CA ARG A 473 12.79 -41.46 -1.14
C ARG A 473 12.06 -40.48 -2.04
N ALA A 474 11.10 -41.00 -2.80
CA ALA A 474 10.24 -40.19 -3.68
C ALA A 474 9.34 -39.21 -2.91
N ASP A 475 9.03 -39.48 -1.64
CA ASP A 475 8.22 -38.61 -0.77
C ASP A 475 9.01 -37.44 -0.16
N VAL A 476 10.35 -37.44 -0.31
CA VAL A 476 11.23 -36.36 0.15
C VAL A 476 11.44 -35.37 -0.99
N GLY A 477 11.15 -34.09 -0.72
CA GLY A 477 11.30 -32.99 -1.68
C GLY A 477 12.59 -32.21 -1.50
N ALA A 478 13.11 -32.11 -0.27
CA ALA A 478 14.43 -31.55 0.00
C ALA A 478 15.11 -32.19 1.22
N VAL A 479 16.44 -32.18 1.18
CA VAL A 479 17.34 -32.76 2.18
C VAL A 479 18.30 -31.69 2.67
N GLY A 480 18.38 -31.50 3.98
CA GLY A 480 19.33 -30.61 4.64
C GLY A 480 20.36 -31.38 5.46
N ALA A 481 21.29 -30.63 6.05
CA ALA A 481 22.33 -31.13 6.92
C ALA A 481 22.39 -30.32 8.23
N ARG A 482 23.08 -30.84 9.25
CA ARG A 482 23.35 -30.07 10.47
C ARG A 482 24.51 -29.11 10.23
N LEU A 483 24.30 -27.85 10.59
CA LEU A 483 25.32 -26.80 10.50
C LEU A 483 25.76 -26.39 11.90
N PHE A 484 27.07 -26.24 12.05
CA PHE A 484 27.73 -25.89 13.31
C PHE A 484 28.43 -24.55 13.21
N TYR A 485 28.41 -23.80 14.31
CA TYR A 485 29.36 -22.72 14.51
C TYR A 485 30.79 -23.27 14.64
N PRO A 486 31.82 -22.43 14.43
CA PRO A 486 33.23 -22.84 14.61
C PRO A 486 33.56 -23.38 16.00
N ASN A 487 32.77 -23.03 17.02
CA ASN A 487 32.93 -23.51 18.39
C ASN A 487 32.28 -24.89 18.65
N GLY A 488 31.72 -25.54 17.61
CA GLY A 488 31.08 -26.85 17.70
C GLY A 488 29.63 -26.84 18.21
N SER A 489 29.06 -25.69 18.54
CA SER A 489 27.64 -25.57 18.87
C SER A 489 26.76 -25.60 17.62
N VAL A 490 25.54 -26.13 17.76
CA VAL A 490 24.55 -26.16 16.67
C VAL A 490 24.22 -24.74 16.24
N GLN A 491 24.21 -24.52 14.94
CA GLN A 491 23.68 -23.31 14.31
C GLN A 491 22.36 -23.61 13.62
N HIS A 492 22.30 -24.69 12.83
CA HIS A 492 21.07 -25.14 12.17
C HIS A 492 20.90 -26.67 12.27
N ASP A 493 19.72 -27.11 12.70
CA ASP A 493 19.24 -28.50 12.59
C ASP A 493 17.77 -28.49 12.12
N GLY A 494 17.54 -27.76 11.02
CA GLY A 494 16.22 -27.38 10.54
C GLY A 494 15.74 -26.03 11.08
N ILE A 495 14.53 -25.69 10.69
CA ILE A 495 13.83 -24.45 11.02
C ILE A 495 12.45 -24.82 11.56
N ALA A 496 12.05 -24.17 12.65
CA ALA A 496 10.70 -24.17 13.19
C ALA A 496 10.08 -22.77 13.07
N PHE A 497 8.77 -22.67 13.10
CA PHE A 497 8.07 -21.38 13.09
C PHE A 497 7.64 -20.99 14.49
N ALA A 498 7.72 -19.69 14.81
CA ALA A 498 7.19 -19.16 16.06
C ALA A 498 6.58 -17.77 15.82
N TRP A 499 5.51 -17.45 16.54
CA TRP A 499 4.95 -16.09 16.52
C TRP A 499 5.89 -15.12 17.24
N GLU A 500 6.23 -14.00 16.60
CA GLU A 500 7.01 -12.91 17.17
C GLU A 500 6.15 -11.65 17.31
N PRO A 501 5.67 -11.30 18.51
CA PRO A 501 4.78 -10.16 18.73
C PRO A 501 5.35 -8.83 18.21
N ASP A 502 6.66 -8.60 18.37
CA ASP A 502 7.31 -7.35 17.98
C ASP A 502 7.35 -7.13 16.46
N LEU A 503 7.24 -8.22 15.70
CA LEU A 503 7.17 -8.21 14.23
C LEU A 503 5.75 -8.41 13.72
N ASN A 504 4.81 -8.82 14.58
CA ASN A 504 3.45 -9.21 14.22
C ASN A 504 3.42 -10.24 13.07
N ALA A 505 4.33 -11.22 13.14
CA ALA A 505 4.54 -12.22 12.10
C ALA A 505 5.10 -13.52 12.67
N HIS A 506 4.94 -14.62 11.95
CA HIS A 506 5.69 -15.84 12.21
C HIS A 506 7.13 -15.71 11.71
N VAL A 507 8.10 -16.05 12.56
CA VAL A 507 9.54 -16.01 12.28
C VAL A 507 10.16 -17.41 12.26
N ASN A 508 11.31 -17.49 11.60
CA ASN A 508 12.16 -18.68 11.62
C ASN A 508 12.90 -18.76 12.97
N LYS A 509 12.75 -19.87 13.68
CA LYS A 509 13.56 -20.24 14.85
C LYS A 509 14.42 -21.45 14.47
N HIS A 510 15.63 -21.50 15.00
CA HIS A 510 16.56 -22.61 14.78
C HIS A 510 16.61 -23.48 16.04
N PRO A 511 15.97 -24.66 16.05
CA PRO A 511 15.96 -25.54 17.21
C PRO A 511 17.39 -25.95 17.61
N GLY A 512 17.67 -25.96 18.91
CA GLY A 512 18.99 -26.35 19.44
C GLY A 512 20.12 -25.34 19.19
N MET A 513 19.84 -24.19 18.56
CA MET A 513 20.86 -23.18 18.27
C MET A 513 21.64 -22.75 19.53
N GLY A 514 22.96 -22.79 19.45
CA GLY A 514 23.88 -22.49 20.55
C GLY A 514 24.10 -23.63 21.54
N LEU A 515 23.42 -24.77 21.38
CA LEU A 515 23.58 -25.96 22.21
C LEU A 515 24.49 -26.99 21.56
N GLU A 516 24.89 -28.01 22.32
CA GLU A 516 25.58 -29.18 21.79
C GLU A 516 24.61 -30.03 20.95
N ALA A 517 25.10 -30.57 19.82
CA ALA A 517 24.28 -31.43 18.97
C ALA A 517 24.00 -32.78 19.63
N PRO A 518 22.83 -33.39 19.36
CA PRO A 518 22.64 -34.81 19.62
C PRO A 518 23.71 -35.65 18.90
N PRO A 519 24.03 -36.85 19.42
CA PRO A 519 24.95 -37.76 18.75
C PRO A 519 24.56 -37.98 17.27
N PRO A 520 25.55 -38.11 16.35
CA PRO A 520 25.27 -38.42 14.96
C PRO A 520 24.45 -39.71 14.82
N SER A 521 23.51 -39.72 13.88
CA SER A 521 22.71 -40.90 13.55
C SER A 521 22.60 -41.00 12.03
N PRO A 522 22.66 -42.21 11.43
CA PRO A 522 22.51 -42.37 9.98
C PRO A 522 21.06 -42.16 9.50
N LYS A 523 20.21 -41.52 10.31
CA LYS A 523 18.79 -41.30 10.03
C LYS A 523 18.61 -40.03 9.22
N ALA A 524 17.63 -40.07 8.33
CA ALA A 524 17.04 -38.88 7.73
C ALA A 524 15.74 -38.57 8.44
N THR A 525 15.74 -37.54 9.29
CA THR A 525 14.61 -37.24 10.16
C THR A 525 13.82 -36.05 9.61
N PRO A 526 12.48 -36.10 9.58
CA PRO A 526 11.65 -34.97 9.17
C PRO A 526 11.97 -33.69 9.94
N ARG A 527 11.89 -32.55 9.24
CA ARG A 527 11.98 -31.19 9.79
C ARG A 527 10.84 -30.35 9.23
N THR A 528 10.45 -29.31 9.96
CA THR A 528 9.38 -28.39 9.55
C THR A 528 9.81 -27.55 8.34
N ALA A 529 11.01 -26.98 8.39
CA ALA A 529 11.70 -26.34 7.28
C ALA A 529 13.23 -26.55 7.39
N LEU A 530 13.98 -26.17 6.35
CA LEU A 530 15.43 -26.31 6.22
C LEU A 530 16.07 -24.96 5.87
N THR A 531 17.34 -24.78 6.22
CA THR A 531 18.12 -23.58 5.87
C THR A 531 18.61 -23.62 4.43
N GLY A 532 18.62 -22.46 3.77
CA GLY A 532 19.18 -22.30 2.43
C GLY A 532 20.71 -22.43 2.36
N ALA A 533 21.40 -22.41 3.51
CA ALA A 533 22.84 -22.53 3.57
C ALA A 533 23.38 -23.90 3.11
N CYS A 534 22.58 -24.96 3.23
CA CYS A 534 22.86 -26.28 2.67
C CYS A 534 21.52 -27.02 2.44
N LEU A 535 21.03 -27.01 1.19
CA LEU A 535 19.73 -27.59 0.83
C LEU A 535 19.80 -28.31 -0.51
N LEU A 536 19.59 -29.62 -0.50
CA LEU A 536 19.59 -30.49 -1.67
C LEU A 536 18.15 -30.79 -2.11
N MET A 537 17.88 -30.68 -3.41
CA MET A 537 16.58 -31.06 -3.97
C MET A 537 16.65 -31.42 -5.45
N ARG A 538 15.60 -32.05 -6.00
CA ARG A 538 15.53 -32.36 -7.43
C ARG A 538 15.34 -31.08 -8.23
N ARG A 539 16.09 -30.94 -9.33
CA ARG A 539 15.97 -29.80 -10.26
C ARG A 539 14.55 -29.66 -10.80
N ALA A 540 13.91 -30.78 -11.15
CA ALA A 540 12.55 -30.78 -11.64
C ALA A 540 11.55 -30.21 -10.62
N ASP A 541 11.71 -30.56 -9.33
CA ASP A 541 10.87 -30.05 -8.25
C ASP A 541 11.13 -28.56 -8.01
N TYR A 542 12.39 -28.12 -8.01
CA TYR A 542 12.77 -26.70 -7.89
C TYR A 542 12.08 -25.84 -8.95
N LEU A 543 12.17 -26.26 -10.22
CA LEU A 543 11.56 -25.54 -11.33
C LEU A 543 10.03 -25.57 -11.27
N ARG A 544 9.45 -26.70 -10.86
CA ARG A 544 7.99 -26.88 -10.77
C ARG A 544 7.36 -25.97 -9.71
N ILE A 545 8.02 -25.78 -8.58
CA ILE A 545 7.53 -24.92 -7.48
C ILE A 545 7.94 -23.44 -7.62
N GLY A 546 8.64 -23.09 -8.71
CA GLY A 546 9.05 -21.71 -9.01
C GLY A 546 10.30 -21.24 -8.25
N GLY A 547 11.07 -22.14 -7.65
CA GLY A 547 12.35 -21.84 -7.02
C GLY A 547 12.31 -20.86 -5.85
N LEU A 548 13.47 -20.24 -5.56
CA LEU A 548 13.59 -19.18 -4.55
C LEU A 548 12.89 -17.90 -5.04
N ASP A 549 12.08 -17.29 -4.17
CA ASP A 549 11.46 -15.99 -4.45
C ASP A 549 12.53 -14.88 -4.37
N GLU A 550 12.69 -14.13 -5.45
CA GLU A 550 13.64 -13.03 -5.57
C GLU A 550 13.09 -11.69 -5.04
N GLY A 551 11.91 -11.71 -4.44
CA GLY A 551 11.28 -10.51 -3.90
C GLY A 551 11.53 -10.22 -2.42
N PHE A 552 12.24 -11.08 -1.70
CA PHE A 552 12.77 -10.75 -0.38
C PHE A 552 13.93 -9.75 -0.50
N LEU A 553 13.98 -8.76 0.39
CA LEU A 553 15.04 -7.77 0.40
C LEU A 553 16.22 -8.30 1.23
N VAL A 554 17.42 -8.38 0.66
CA VAL A 554 18.67 -8.64 1.41
C VAL A 554 18.64 -9.91 2.31
N GLY A 555 18.11 -11.03 1.80
CA GLY A 555 18.09 -12.33 2.49
C GLY A 555 17.11 -12.42 3.67
N ASP A 556 17.12 -13.55 4.38
CA ASP A 556 16.13 -13.96 5.39
C ASP A 556 14.73 -14.27 4.80
N PHE A 557 14.16 -15.43 5.19
CA PHE A 557 12.85 -15.99 4.81
C PHE A 557 12.73 -16.63 3.42
N GLU A 558 13.70 -16.47 2.52
CA GLU A 558 13.64 -17.11 1.20
C GLU A 558 13.75 -18.64 1.27
N ASP A 559 14.45 -19.17 2.26
CA ASP A 559 14.63 -20.61 2.49
C ASP A 559 13.37 -21.25 3.08
N SER A 560 12.74 -20.60 4.06
CA SER A 560 11.45 -21.03 4.60
C SER A 560 10.32 -20.92 3.57
N ASP A 561 10.31 -19.88 2.73
CA ASP A 561 9.38 -19.76 1.59
C ASP A 561 9.54 -20.95 0.62
N LEU A 562 10.78 -21.31 0.27
CA LEU A 562 11.06 -22.49 -0.55
C LEU A 562 10.56 -23.78 0.11
N CYS A 563 10.85 -23.95 1.41
CA CYS A 563 10.41 -25.11 2.17
C CYS A 563 8.88 -25.24 2.22
N LEU A 564 8.16 -24.13 2.41
CA LEU A 564 6.70 -24.11 2.44
C LEU A 564 6.10 -24.44 1.08
N LYS A 565 6.70 -23.97 -0.03
CA LYS A 565 6.33 -24.41 -1.40
C LYS A 565 6.51 -25.91 -1.60
N VAL A 566 7.62 -26.48 -1.11
CA VAL A 566 7.87 -27.94 -1.18
C VAL A 566 6.78 -28.72 -0.44
N ARG A 567 6.37 -28.24 0.74
CA ARG A 567 5.30 -28.85 1.54
C ARG A 567 3.93 -28.72 0.88
N GLU A 568 3.58 -27.58 0.32
CA GLU A 568 2.34 -27.40 -0.46
C GLU A 568 2.28 -28.33 -1.66
N ALA A 569 3.43 -28.64 -2.26
CA ALA A 569 3.55 -29.63 -3.32
C ALA A 569 3.43 -31.09 -2.83
N GLY A 570 3.20 -31.33 -1.54
CA GLY A 570 2.97 -32.66 -0.95
C GLY A 570 4.23 -33.41 -0.53
N PHE A 571 5.39 -32.76 -0.51
CA PHE A 571 6.66 -33.40 -0.17
C PHE A 571 7.09 -33.14 1.26
N SER A 572 7.85 -34.09 1.81
CA SER A 572 8.51 -33.95 3.11
C SER A 572 9.89 -33.30 3.00
N LEU A 573 10.33 -32.70 4.10
CA LEU A 573 11.66 -32.11 4.26
C LEU A 573 12.39 -32.89 5.35
N VAL A 574 13.63 -33.29 5.11
CA VAL A 574 14.40 -34.11 6.06
C VAL A 574 15.80 -33.54 6.27
N CYS A 575 16.34 -33.75 7.46
CA CYS A 575 17.73 -33.48 7.79
C CYS A 575 18.48 -34.82 7.94
N VAL A 576 19.65 -34.95 7.31
CA VAL A 576 20.52 -36.12 7.49
C VAL A 576 21.38 -35.92 8.72
N GLU A 577 21.18 -36.77 9.73
CA GLU A 577 21.70 -36.57 11.08
C GLU A 577 23.19 -36.89 11.26
N ASP A 578 23.83 -37.53 10.27
CA ASP A 578 25.28 -37.81 10.26
C ASP A 578 26.01 -37.03 9.15
N VAL A 579 25.38 -35.98 8.63
CA VAL A 579 25.98 -35.01 7.70
C VAL A 579 26.13 -33.69 8.45
N ASN A 580 27.39 -33.36 8.75
CA ASN A 580 27.75 -32.21 9.58
C ASN A 580 28.67 -31.27 8.79
N LEU A 581 28.34 -29.98 8.77
CA LEU A 581 29.16 -28.94 8.14
C LEU A 581 29.36 -27.78 9.12
N VAL A 582 30.50 -27.10 9.00
CA VAL A 582 30.77 -25.86 9.72
C VAL A 582 30.37 -24.69 8.84
N HIS A 583 29.60 -23.75 9.38
CA HIS A 583 29.23 -22.52 8.71
C HIS A 583 29.84 -21.34 9.48
N LEU A 584 30.72 -20.60 8.81
CA LEU A 584 31.57 -19.56 9.44
C LEU A 584 30.84 -18.21 9.63
N GLU A 585 29.51 -18.22 9.62
CA GLU A 585 28.59 -17.08 9.66
C GLU A 585 29.10 -15.94 10.57
N ARG A 586 29.07 -14.70 10.04
CA ARG A 586 29.54 -13.37 10.57
C ARG A 586 30.64 -12.68 9.73
N GLN A 587 31.18 -13.35 8.72
CA GLN A 587 32.32 -12.83 7.97
C GLN A 587 31.99 -12.13 6.64
N SER A 588 30.80 -12.39 6.07
CA SER A 588 30.35 -11.83 4.78
C SER A 588 29.29 -10.71 4.95
N PHE A 589 28.52 -10.75 6.05
CA PHE A 589 27.35 -9.88 6.28
C PHE A 589 27.61 -8.67 7.18
N SER A 590 28.77 -8.54 7.82
CA SER A 590 29.11 -7.43 8.72
C SER A 590 29.36 -6.09 8.00
N ALA A 591 29.32 -6.07 6.65
CA ALA A 591 29.60 -4.89 5.83
C ALA A 591 28.37 -3.98 5.58
N ILE A 592 27.17 -4.31 6.07
CA ILE A 592 25.98 -3.44 5.95
C ILE A 592 25.76 -2.74 7.29
N GLY A 593 26.34 -1.54 7.41
CA GLY A 593 26.26 -0.72 8.62
C GLY A 593 24.82 -0.34 9.03
N GLN A 594 24.65 -0.29 10.35
CA GLN A 594 23.48 0.09 11.16
C GLN A 594 22.46 -1.03 11.41
N ASP A 595 22.50 -1.55 12.64
CA ASP A 595 21.55 -2.52 13.21
C ASP A 595 20.07 -2.16 12.98
N SER A 596 19.76 -0.86 12.84
CA SER A 596 18.41 -0.37 12.54
C SER A 596 17.91 -0.78 11.15
N PHE A 597 18.69 -0.65 10.08
CA PHE A 597 18.23 -0.95 8.73
C PHE A 597 17.99 -2.45 8.55
N ARG A 598 18.90 -3.29 9.07
CA ARG A 598 18.72 -4.75 9.03
C ARG A 598 17.43 -5.15 9.74
N ASN A 599 17.14 -4.58 10.90
CA ASN A 599 15.89 -4.85 11.62
C ASN A 599 14.65 -4.49 10.78
N PHE A 600 14.69 -3.41 10.00
CA PHE A 600 13.55 -3.03 9.14
C PHE A 600 13.43 -3.91 7.89
N VAL A 601 14.54 -4.36 7.31
CA VAL A 601 14.52 -5.34 6.21
C VAL A 601 13.90 -6.66 6.68
N VAL A 602 14.32 -7.15 7.84
CA VAL A 602 13.73 -8.35 8.47
C VAL A 602 12.22 -8.15 8.69
N ARG A 603 11.79 -6.97 9.15
CA ARG A 603 10.35 -6.63 9.29
C ARG A 603 9.60 -6.69 7.96
N TYR A 604 10.17 -6.17 6.87
CA TYR A 604 9.57 -6.25 5.54
C TYR A 604 9.46 -7.70 5.06
N ASN A 605 10.54 -8.48 5.17
CA ASN A 605 10.53 -9.89 4.74
C ASN A 605 9.57 -10.74 5.59
N ALA A 606 9.52 -10.51 6.90
CA ALA A 606 8.56 -11.14 7.80
C ALA A 606 7.11 -10.79 7.42
N TRP A 607 6.82 -9.52 7.12
CA TRP A 607 5.50 -9.09 6.64
C TRP A 607 5.10 -9.77 5.33
N ARG A 608 6.02 -9.82 4.34
CA ARG A 608 5.79 -10.49 3.06
C ARG A 608 5.56 -12.00 3.25
N HIS A 609 6.39 -12.65 4.07
CA HIS A 609 6.29 -14.06 4.39
C HIS A 609 4.96 -14.38 5.11
N GLU A 610 4.58 -13.58 6.11
CA GLU A 610 3.31 -13.72 6.84
C GLU A 610 2.11 -13.58 5.91
N ARG A 611 2.08 -12.56 5.04
CA ARG A 611 0.99 -12.36 4.05
C ARG A 611 0.78 -13.58 3.16
N ARG A 612 1.86 -14.27 2.82
CA ARG A 612 1.83 -15.44 1.95
C ARG A 612 1.48 -16.72 2.72
N TRP A 613 2.06 -16.91 3.90
CA TRP A 613 2.17 -18.23 4.52
C TRP A 613 1.44 -18.39 5.86
N LYS A 614 0.82 -17.33 6.40
CA LYS A 614 0.14 -17.37 7.70
C LYS A 614 -0.75 -18.60 7.88
N THR A 615 -1.62 -18.88 6.92
CA THR A 615 -2.56 -20.00 6.99
C THR A 615 -1.84 -21.34 7.04
N ALA A 616 -0.82 -21.54 6.19
CA ALA A 616 -0.04 -22.78 6.14
C ALA A 616 0.76 -22.99 7.43
N ILE A 617 1.42 -21.96 7.93
CA ILE A 617 2.20 -22.00 9.18
C ILE A 617 1.28 -22.30 10.37
N THR A 618 0.13 -21.64 10.45
CA THR A 618 -0.85 -21.89 11.53
C THR A 618 -1.31 -23.35 11.53
N ALA A 619 -1.56 -23.93 10.36
CA ALA A 619 -1.94 -25.34 10.24
C ALA A 619 -0.81 -26.30 10.67
N ILE A 620 0.44 -25.98 10.33
CA ILE A 620 1.61 -26.74 10.77
C ILE A 620 1.73 -26.72 12.30
N LEU A 621 1.68 -25.54 12.91
CA LEU A 621 1.79 -25.38 14.36
C LEU A 621 0.65 -26.08 15.11
N ALA A 622 -0.57 -26.05 14.56
CA ALA A 622 -1.70 -26.77 15.14
C ALA A 622 -1.51 -28.30 15.09
N ALA A 623 -0.90 -28.82 14.01
CA ALA A 623 -0.60 -30.24 13.89
C ALA A 623 0.52 -30.69 14.85
N GLU A 624 1.56 -29.86 15.02
CA GLU A 624 2.69 -30.11 15.93
C GLU A 624 2.30 -29.99 17.42
N GLY A 625 1.32 -29.14 17.75
CA GLY A 625 0.80 -29.01 19.12
C GLY A 625 -0.27 -30.04 19.52
N ALA A 626 -0.81 -30.80 18.56
CA ALA A 626 -1.80 -31.86 18.80
C ALA A 626 -1.15 -33.25 18.98
N SER A 627 0.14 -33.38 18.68
CA SER A 627 1.00 -34.54 18.92
C SER A 627 1.75 -34.43 20.24
#